data_AF-A0A0Q4IR14-F1
#
_entry.id   AF-A0A0Q4IR14-F1
#
_cell.length_a   1.000
_cell.length_b   1.000
_cell.length_c   1.000
_cell.angle_alpha   90.00
_cell.angle_beta   90.00
_cell.angle_gamma   90.00
#
_symmetry.space_group_name_H-M   'P 1'
#
loop_
_entity.id
_entity.type
_entity.pdbx_description
1 polymer ?
#
loop_
_entity_poly.entity_id
_entity_poly.type
_entity_poly.pdbx_seq_one_letter_code
_entity_poly.pdbx_strand_id
1 'polypeptide(L)'
;MTQISRRILTGSVFVRRAGVVLIALLAAACSSPDADADGEAHNTSAPGSKMQMHVFTCEDGSSILTGLSADSFVVDLIGSTPEDRETLTVPRGRAHAVDGRLTVAIGKDLLHLERVGQKGGNEHLSFRGKSCWR
;
A
#
# COMPACT_ATOMS: atom_id res chain seq x y z
N MET A 1 44.44 12.50 40.97
CA MET A 1 44.24 12.47 42.44
C MET A 1 42.82 12.91 42.74
N THR A 2 42.04 11.99 43.29
CA THR A 2 40.63 12.13 43.65
C THR A 2 40.54 12.54 45.12
N GLN A 3 39.82 13.62 45.47
CA GLN A 3 39.34 13.77 46.85
C GLN A 3 38.04 14.59 46.94
N ILE A 4 37.12 13.95 47.65
CA ILE A 4 35.74 14.28 48.03
C ILE A 4 35.73 15.35 49.12
N SER A 5 34.75 16.28 49.13
CA SER A 5 33.89 16.42 50.32
C SER A 5 32.67 17.31 50.17
N ARG A 6 31.60 16.74 50.72
CA ARG A 6 30.20 17.17 50.78
C ARG A 6 30.02 18.42 51.63
N ARG A 7 29.02 19.24 51.28
CA ARG A 7 28.24 20.00 52.27
C ARG A 7 26.75 19.73 52.03
N ILE A 8 26.20 18.99 52.99
CA ILE A 8 24.78 18.90 53.32
C ILE A 8 24.43 20.18 54.10
N LEU A 9 23.24 20.77 53.89
CA LEU A 9 22.38 21.24 54.98
C LEU A 9 20.99 21.68 54.47
N THR A 10 19.96 21.06 55.07
CA THR A 10 18.68 21.64 55.53
C THR A 10 17.74 22.29 54.50
N GLY A 11 16.59 21.68 54.18
CA GLY A 11 15.32 21.74 54.96
C GLY A 11 14.31 22.52 54.10
N SER A 12 13.00 22.25 54.00
CA SER A 12 12.03 21.71 54.94
C SER A 12 10.76 21.27 54.18
N VAL A 13 10.05 20.34 54.80
CA VAL A 13 8.78 19.71 54.44
C VAL A 13 7.63 20.72 54.33
N PHE A 14 6.69 20.55 53.38
CA PHE A 14 5.26 20.73 53.68
C PHE A 14 4.37 19.83 52.82
N VAL A 15 3.72 18.90 53.53
CA VAL A 15 2.67 17.98 53.09
C VAL A 15 1.35 18.75 52.96
N ARG A 16 0.55 18.49 51.91
CA ARG A 16 -0.92 18.56 51.99
C ARG A 16 -1.55 17.37 51.30
N ARG A 17 -1.88 16.37 52.12
CA ARG A 17 -2.99 15.43 51.89
C ARG A 17 -4.30 16.18 52.14
N ALA A 18 -5.29 15.97 51.26
CA ALA A 18 -6.71 15.73 51.55
C ALA A 18 -7.61 16.29 50.44
N GLY A 19 -8.53 15.46 49.95
CA GLY A 19 -9.62 15.90 49.08
C GLY A 19 -10.14 14.81 48.15
N VAL A 20 -10.74 13.76 48.70
CA VAL A 20 -11.66 12.88 47.94
C VAL A 20 -13.00 13.62 47.83
N VAL A 21 -13.60 13.75 46.63
CA VAL A 21 -15.03 13.52 46.31
C VAL A 21 -15.24 13.55 44.78
N LEU A 22 -15.32 12.35 44.20
CA LEU A 22 -16.36 11.74 43.34
C LEU A 22 -17.33 12.60 42.44
N ILE A 23 -17.45 12.13 41.18
CA ILE A 23 -18.63 12.02 40.27
C ILE A 23 -18.81 13.00 39.09
N ALA A 24 -19.11 12.38 37.93
CA ALA A 24 -19.84 12.81 36.72
C ALA A 24 -19.03 13.61 35.67
N LEU A 25 -19.00 13.31 34.37
CA LEU A 25 -19.80 12.43 33.49
C LEU A 25 -18.90 11.98 32.34
N LEU A 26 -18.82 10.67 32.10
CA LEU A 26 -18.37 10.11 30.83
C LEU A 26 -19.54 10.22 29.84
N ALA A 27 -19.51 11.24 28.99
CA ALA A 27 -20.40 11.34 27.84
C ALA A 27 -19.57 11.70 26.59
N ALA A 28 -19.21 10.65 25.86
CA ALA A 28 -19.12 10.59 24.41
C ALA A 28 -18.57 11.83 23.68
N ALA A 29 -17.25 11.91 23.55
CA ALA A 29 -16.60 12.56 22.41
C ALA A 29 -15.25 11.89 22.11
N CYS A 30 -15.25 10.56 22.01
CA CYS A 30 -14.26 9.88 21.19
C CYS A 30 -15.05 9.47 19.96
N SER A 31 -15.02 10.34 18.95
CA SER A 31 -15.22 9.92 17.57
C SER A 31 -14.39 8.66 17.42
N SER A 32 -15.06 7.51 17.23
CA SER A 32 -14.40 6.30 16.82
C SER A 32 -13.45 6.69 15.69
N PRO A 33 -12.12 6.51 15.79
CA PRO A 33 -11.37 6.39 14.57
C PRO A 33 -12.01 5.18 13.90
N ASP A 34 -12.66 5.44 12.75
CA ASP A 34 -13.08 4.39 11.83
C ASP A 34 -11.95 3.38 11.80
N ALA A 35 -12.23 2.21 12.35
CA ALA A 35 -11.44 1.04 12.09
C ALA A 35 -11.75 0.68 10.63
N ASP A 36 -11.27 1.50 9.70
CA ASP A 36 -10.91 1.08 8.36
C ASP A 36 -9.72 0.15 8.52
N ALA A 37 -10.02 -1.02 9.08
CA ALA A 37 -9.29 -2.23 8.88
C ALA A 37 -9.54 -2.67 7.42
N ASP A 38 -9.16 -1.83 6.45
CA ASP A 38 -8.69 -2.31 5.16
C ASP A 38 -7.23 -2.71 5.35
N GLY A 39 -7.06 -3.70 6.25
CA GLY A 39 -5.90 -4.56 6.23
C GLY A 39 -6.00 -5.35 4.94
N GLU A 40 -5.46 -4.76 3.88
CA GLU A 40 -4.98 -5.36 2.63
C GLU A 40 -5.25 -6.86 2.57
N ALA A 41 -6.53 -7.20 2.32
CA ALA A 41 -6.89 -8.52 1.89
C ALA A 41 -6.47 -8.55 0.42
N HIS A 42 -5.19 -8.84 0.19
CA HIS A 42 -4.78 -9.46 -1.06
C HIS A 42 -5.62 -10.73 -1.18
N ASN A 43 -6.79 -10.61 -1.80
CA ASN A 43 -7.65 -11.72 -2.13
C ASN A 43 -6.79 -12.65 -3.00
N THR A 44 -6.21 -13.66 -2.37
CA THR A 44 -5.72 -14.85 -3.03
C THR A 44 -6.93 -15.36 -3.79
N SER A 45 -6.95 -15.09 -5.10
CA SER A 45 -8.04 -15.42 -5.98
C SER A 45 -8.37 -16.89 -5.75
N ALA A 46 -9.57 -17.17 -5.23
CA ALA A 46 -10.00 -18.54 -4.96
C ALA A 46 -9.88 -19.38 -6.25
N PRO A 47 -9.59 -20.68 -6.17
CA PRO A 47 -9.59 -21.55 -7.34
C PRO A 47 -10.94 -21.41 -8.08
N GLY A 48 -10.91 -20.95 -9.33
CA GLY A 48 -12.11 -20.66 -10.13
C GLY A 48 -12.61 -19.20 -10.12
N SER A 49 -11.90 -18.27 -9.47
CA SER A 49 -12.23 -16.84 -9.53
C SER A 49 -12.00 -16.27 -10.95
N LYS A 50 -12.94 -15.47 -11.45
CA LYS A 50 -12.82 -14.78 -12.74
C LYS A 50 -11.60 -13.86 -12.73
N MET A 51 -10.79 -13.91 -13.80
CA MET A 51 -9.63 -13.04 -13.96
C MET A 51 -10.09 -11.57 -13.98
N GLN A 52 -9.63 -10.78 -13.01
CA GLN A 52 -9.91 -9.35 -12.97
C GLN A 52 -8.97 -8.66 -13.95
N MET A 53 -9.54 -8.06 -14.99
CA MET A 53 -8.80 -7.35 -16.03
C MET A 53 -8.78 -5.85 -15.75
N HIS A 54 -7.61 -5.23 -15.90
CA HIS A 54 -7.39 -3.80 -15.78
C HIS A 54 -6.88 -3.28 -17.12
N VAL A 55 -7.49 -2.22 -17.63
CA VAL A 55 -7.11 -1.60 -18.92
C VAL A 55 -6.35 -0.31 -18.61
N PHE A 56 -5.16 -0.17 -19.16
CA PHE A 56 -4.32 1.02 -19.07
C PHE A 56 -4.15 1.63 -20.46
N THR A 57 -4.41 2.92 -20.59
CA THR A 57 -4.23 3.65 -21.85
C THR A 57 -2.87 4.32 -21.84
N CYS A 58 -2.08 4.08 -22.88
CA CYS A 58 -0.72 4.59 -22.99
C CYS A 58 -0.65 5.94 -23.73
N GLU A 59 0.39 6.72 -23.46
CA GLU A 59 0.60 8.04 -24.09
C GLU A 59 0.70 7.99 -25.62
N ASP A 60 1.15 6.86 -26.18
CA ASP A 60 1.26 6.61 -27.62
C ASP A 60 -0.06 6.14 -28.27
N GLY A 61 -1.16 6.10 -27.51
CA GLY A 61 -2.48 5.65 -27.97
C GLY A 61 -2.65 4.13 -27.99
N SER A 62 -1.62 3.36 -27.61
CA SER A 62 -1.75 1.91 -27.36
C SER A 62 -2.43 1.64 -26.01
N SER A 63 -2.72 0.38 -25.72
CA SER A 63 -3.30 -0.04 -24.44
C SER A 63 -2.61 -1.30 -23.91
N ILE A 64 -2.53 -1.39 -22.59
CA ILE A 64 -2.05 -2.58 -21.89
C ILE A 64 -3.17 -3.09 -21.00
N LEU A 65 -3.55 -4.36 -21.19
CA LEU A 65 -4.51 -5.04 -20.34
C LEU A 65 -3.75 -5.99 -19.43
N THR A 66 -3.93 -5.85 -18.11
CA THR A 66 -3.35 -6.77 -17.14
C THR A 66 -4.43 -7.60 -16.48
N GLY A 67 -4.17 -8.89 -16.29
CA GLY A 67 -5.04 -9.80 -15.57
C GLY A 67 -4.28 -10.58 -14.52
N LEU A 68 -4.88 -10.76 -13.34
CA LEU A 68 -4.33 -11.60 -12.29
C LEU A 68 -5.29 -12.74 -11.99
N SER A 69 -4.79 -13.97 -12.07
CA SER A 69 -5.51 -15.19 -11.69
C SER A 69 -4.85 -15.85 -10.47
N ALA A 70 -5.33 -17.03 -10.07
CA ALA A 70 -4.73 -17.80 -8.98
C ALA A 70 -3.25 -18.16 -9.27
N ASP A 71 -2.95 -18.56 -10.51
CA ASP A 71 -1.65 -19.13 -10.87
C ASP A 71 -0.82 -18.27 -11.82
N SER A 72 -1.45 -17.30 -12.48
CA SER A 72 -0.82 -16.51 -13.54
C SER A 72 -1.09 -15.02 -13.43
N PHE A 73 -0.15 -14.26 -13.99
CA PHE A 73 -0.32 -12.87 -14.36
C PHE A 73 -0.24 -12.77 -15.89
N VAL A 74 -1.22 -12.12 -16.50
CA VAL A 74 -1.37 -11.97 -17.95
C VAL A 74 -1.23 -10.50 -18.31
N VAL A 75 -0.51 -10.22 -19.38
CA VAL A 75 -0.34 -8.88 -19.98
C VAL A 75 -0.65 -8.98 -21.45
N ASP A 76 -1.71 -8.31 -21.87
CA ASP A 76 -2.10 -8.15 -23.26
C ASP A 76 -1.66 -6.75 -23.72
N LEU A 77 -0.70 -6.69 -24.62
CA LEU A 77 -0.29 -5.47 -25.31
C LEU A 77 -1.16 -5.30 -26.55
N ILE A 78 -1.84 -4.16 -26.65
CA ILE A 78 -2.68 -3.79 -27.78
C ILE A 78 -2.12 -2.51 -28.39
N GLY A 79 -1.45 -2.63 -29.52
CA GLY A 79 -0.93 -1.51 -30.28
C GLY A 79 -2.03 -0.67 -30.92
N SER A 80 -1.61 0.37 -31.64
CA SER A 80 -2.54 1.30 -32.31
C SER A 80 -3.26 0.68 -33.52
N THR A 81 -2.82 -0.49 -33.97
CA THR A 81 -3.46 -1.27 -35.04
C THR A 81 -3.83 -2.68 -34.54
N PRO A 82 -4.87 -3.32 -35.10
CA PRO A 82 -5.33 -4.64 -34.65
C PRO A 82 -4.30 -5.77 -34.79
N GLU A 83 -3.35 -5.61 -35.71
CA GLU A 83 -2.27 -6.56 -36.01
C GLU A 83 -1.16 -6.52 -34.94
N ASP A 84 -1.04 -5.41 -34.20
CA ASP A 84 -0.01 -5.18 -33.18
C ASP A 84 -0.50 -5.66 -31.81
N ARG A 85 -0.71 -6.97 -31.66
CA ARG A 85 -1.15 -7.58 -30.38
C ARG A 85 -0.19 -8.65 -29.91
N GLU A 86 0.20 -8.57 -28.64
CA GLU A 86 1.06 -9.56 -27.97
C GLU A 86 0.45 -9.93 -26.62
N THR A 87 0.37 -11.22 -26.30
CA THR A 87 -0.07 -11.71 -24.99
C THR A 87 1.10 -12.38 -24.29
N LEU A 88 1.40 -11.91 -23.08
CA LEU A 88 2.45 -12.41 -22.22
C LEU A 88 1.82 -13.01 -20.97
N THR A 89 2.16 -14.27 -20.67
CA THR A 89 1.70 -14.94 -19.45
C THR A 89 2.91 -15.35 -18.62
N VAL A 90 2.89 -14.99 -17.34
CA VAL A 90 3.92 -15.41 -16.38
C VAL A 90 3.29 -16.04 -15.14
N PRO A 91 4.02 -16.91 -14.42
CA PRO A 91 3.56 -17.42 -13.13
C PRO A 91 3.32 -16.29 -12.14
N ARG A 92 2.25 -16.36 -11.34
CA ARG A 92 1.91 -15.37 -10.32
C ARG A 92 3.06 -15.12 -9.34
N GLY A 93 3.88 -16.13 -9.05
CA GLY A 93 5.07 -16.00 -8.19
C GLY A 93 6.16 -15.06 -8.72
N ARG A 94 6.03 -14.54 -9.95
CA ARG A 94 6.89 -13.49 -10.52
C ARG A 94 6.40 -12.07 -10.24
N ALA A 95 5.23 -11.93 -9.62
CA ALA A 95 4.63 -10.66 -9.23
C ALA A 95 4.95 -10.37 -7.75
N HIS A 96 5.54 -9.20 -7.49
CA HIS A 96 5.98 -8.77 -6.17
C HIS A 96 5.41 -7.38 -5.86
N ALA A 97 4.65 -7.26 -4.77
CA ALA A 97 4.12 -5.99 -4.31
C ALA A 97 4.91 -5.51 -3.09
N VAL A 98 5.48 -4.31 -3.16
CA VAL A 98 6.24 -3.67 -2.07
C VAL A 98 5.93 -2.18 -2.09
N ASP A 99 5.65 -1.58 -0.93
CA ASP A 99 5.41 -0.14 -0.74
C ASP A 99 4.36 0.46 -1.71
N GLY A 100 3.27 -0.27 -1.98
CA GLY A 100 2.21 0.18 -2.89
C GLY A 100 2.56 0.09 -4.39
N ARG A 101 3.71 -0.48 -4.73
CA ARG A 101 4.16 -0.74 -6.10
C ARG A 101 4.21 -2.24 -6.37
N LEU A 102 3.47 -2.66 -7.39
CA LEU A 102 3.57 -3.99 -7.98
C LEU A 102 4.66 -4.01 -9.05
N THR A 103 5.53 -5.02 -9.00
CA THR A 103 6.53 -5.29 -10.03
C THR A 103 6.38 -6.73 -10.50
N VAL A 104 6.33 -6.93 -11.82
CA VAL A 104 6.22 -8.26 -12.43
C VAL A 104 7.36 -8.48 -13.41
N ALA A 105 8.11 -9.57 -13.20
CA ALA A 105 9.18 -9.98 -14.11
C ALA A 105 8.63 -10.77 -15.29
N ILE A 106 8.83 -10.26 -16.52
CA ILE A 106 8.36 -10.85 -17.76
C ILE A 106 9.55 -11.06 -18.71
N GLY A 107 10.14 -12.25 -18.66
CA GLY A 107 11.40 -12.52 -19.35
C GLY A 107 12.51 -11.62 -18.81
N LYS A 108 13.06 -10.76 -19.67
CA LYS A 108 14.06 -9.74 -19.32
C LYS A 108 13.44 -8.39 -18.94
N ASP A 109 12.14 -8.21 -19.17
CA ASP A 109 11.44 -6.96 -18.97
C ASP A 109 10.80 -6.92 -17.58
N LEU A 110 10.65 -5.71 -17.04
CA LEU A 110 9.93 -5.46 -15.80
C LEU A 110 8.70 -4.61 -16.09
N LEU A 111 7.54 -5.11 -15.66
CA LEU A 111 6.33 -4.31 -15.56
C LEU A 111 6.25 -3.72 -14.17
N HIS A 112 6.00 -2.41 -14.09
CA HIS A 112 5.72 -1.74 -12.83
C HIS A 112 4.32 -1.15 -12.86
N LEU A 113 3.59 -1.34 -11.77
CA LEU A 113 2.28 -0.76 -11.54
C LEU A 113 2.30 -0.10 -10.16
N GLU A 114 1.92 1.16 -10.08
CA GLU A 114 1.87 1.92 -8.83
C GLU A 114 0.58 2.72 -8.76
N ARG A 115 0.01 2.84 -7.55
CA ARG A 115 -1.06 3.81 -7.28
C ARG A 115 -0.46 5.17 -7.02
N VAL A 116 -0.90 6.16 -7.78
CA VAL A 116 -0.43 7.55 -7.70
C VAL A 116 -1.49 8.42 -7.01
N GLY A 117 -1.04 9.23 -6.04
CA GLY A 117 -1.88 10.15 -5.27
C GLY A 117 -2.35 9.58 -3.93
N GLN A 118 -2.70 10.46 -2.97
CA GLN A 118 -3.02 10.11 -1.58
C GLN A 118 -4.20 9.13 -1.41
N LYS A 119 -5.06 8.98 -2.42
CA LYS A 119 -6.20 8.06 -2.41
C LYS A 119 -6.12 6.96 -3.47
N GLY A 120 -5.00 6.83 -4.18
CA GLY A 120 -4.83 5.83 -5.24
C GLY A 120 -5.86 5.92 -6.37
N GLY A 121 -6.33 7.15 -6.67
CA GLY A 121 -7.36 7.38 -7.69
C GLY A 121 -6.85 7.24 -9.13
N ASN A 122 -5.54 7.31 -9.32
CA ASN A 122 -4.88 7.06 -10.60
C ASN A 122 -3.88 5.92 -10.42
N GLU A 123 -3.84 5.01 -11.38
CA GLU A 123 -2.85 3.94 -11.45
C GLU A 123 -1.93 4.18 -12.63
N HIS A 124 -0.62 4.11 -12.38
CA HIS A 124 0.40 4.26 -13.40
C HIS A 124 1.05 2.91 -13.68
N LEU A 125 1.07 2.51 -14.95
CA LEU A 125 1.71 1.30 -15.43
C LEU A 125 2.83 1.66 -16.40
N SER A 126 4.04 1.18 -16.11
CA SER A 126 5.19 1.29 -16.99
C SER A 126 5.67 -0.09 -17.46
N PHE A 127 5.79 -0.28 -18.77
CA PHE A 127 6.28 -1.54 -19.33
C PHE A 127 6.90 -1.32 -20.72
N ARG A 128 8.11 -1.87 -20.95
CA ARG A 128 8.86 -1.74 -22.23
C ARG A 128 8.95 -0.29 -22.76
N GLY A 129 9.14 0.67 -21.85
CA GLY A 129 9.23 2.10 -22.18
C GLY A 129 7.88 2.80 -22.42
N LYS A 130 6.76 2.09 -22.34
CA LYS A 130 5.41 2.69 -22.36
C LYS A 130 5.04 3.23 -20.98
N SER A 131 4.37 4.37 -20.96
CA SER A 131 3.77 5.05 -19.80
C SER A 131 2.25 5.03 -20.00
N CYS A 132 1.52 4.36 -19.11
CA CYS A 132 0.10 4.10 -19.26
C CYS A 132 -0.67 4.37 -17.97
N TRP A 133 -1.91 4.83 -18.09
CA TRP A 133 -2.69 5.36 -16.98
C TRP A 133 -4.10 4.77 -16.92
N ARG A 134 -4.65 4.69 -15.72
CA ARG A 134 -6.02 4.29 -15.40
C ARG A 134 -6.57 5.11 -14.25
#